data_AF-A0A961X128-F1
#
_entry.id   AF-A0A961X128-F1
#
_cell.length_a   1.000
_cell.length_b   1.000
_cell.length_c   1.000
_cell.angle_alpha   90.00
_cell.angle_beta   90.00
_cell.angle_gamma   90.00
#
_symmetry.space_group_name_H-M   'P 1'
#
loop_
_entity.id
_entity.type
_entity.pdbx_description
1 polymer ?
#
loop_
_entity_poly.entity_id
_entity_poly.type
_entity_poly.pdbx_seq_one_letter_code
_entity_poly.pdbx_strand_id
1 'polypeptide(L)'
;MDLKAHVEVQSGEIRIRPAGPADTSASTLHVVFAVITKPMIDENAVQLAVDDKDEVPLDELGDTLDEEERRRLDWIGVRTVSKLNEISKRGLGRSVGRITNLPIDKLESVLARASRPMVDSVERDSSSNGTDALRQRLKLRGRNFLKDGVPPKIAVDGRPVSVVRASGDELVLAPAADQFAGQMSLAHDPRATTEFWFDESAGGAGQREEGMP
;
A
#
# COMPACT_ATOMS: atom_id res chain seq x y z
N MET A 1 40.12 13.35 -12.15
CA MET A 1 41.09 12.68 -13.05
C MET A 1 40.50 12.69 -14.44
N ASP A 2 41.29 13.04 -15.45
CA ASP A 2 40.77 13.26 -16.80
C ASP A 2 41.28 12.16 -17.72
N LEU A 3 40.34 11.41 -18.32
CA LEU A 3 40.64 10.31 -19.22
C LEU A 3 40.18 10.66 -20.64
N LYS A 4 41.05 10.51 -21.63
CA LYS A 4 40.67 10.60 -23.05
C LYS A 4 40.12 9.26 -23.51
N ALA A 5 38.84 9.23 -23.83
CA ALA A 5 38.12 8.01 -24.21
C ALA A 5 37.14 8.26 -25.34
N HIS A 6 36.87 7.21 -26.12
CA HIS A 6 35.72 7.18 -27.01
C HIS A 6 34.50 6.71 -26.23
N VAL A 7 33.43 7.49 -26.31
CA VAL A 7 32.14 7.19 -25.72
C VAL A 7 31.16 6.92 -26.86
N GLU A 8 30.59 5.72 -26.88
CA GLU A 8 29.55 5.33 -27.83
C GLU A 8 28.29 4.90 -27.06
N VAL A 9 27.12 5.33 -27.54
CA VAL A 9 25.83 4.93 -26.99
C VAL A 9 25.15 4.02 -28.02
N GLN A 10 24.98 2.74 -27.69
CA GLN A 10 24.33 1.77 -28.57
C GLN A 10 23.32 0.95 -27.74
N SER A 11 22.06 0.91 -28.18
CA SER A 11 20.98 0.13 -27.55
C SER A 11 20.77 0.39 -26.04
N GLY A 12 21.06 1.62 -25.58
CA GLY A 12 20.95 1.99 -24.16
C GLY A 12 22.15 1.60 -23.30
N GLU A 13 23.18 0.97 -23.89
CA GLU A 13 24.46 0.69 -23.26
C GLU A 13 25.46 1.79 -23.63
N ILE A 14 26.20 2.29 -22.64
CA ILE A 14 27.31 3.23 -22.85
C ILE A 14 28.61 2.43 -22.87
N ARG A 15 29.29 2.39 -24.02
CA ARG A 15 30.60 1.76 -24.15
C ARG A 15 31.69 2.83 -24.15
N ILE A 16 32.64 2.65 -23.24
CA ILE A 16 33.78 3.53 -23.08
C ILE A 16 35.04 2.74 -23.41
N ARG A 17 35.78 3.17 -24.44
CA ARG A 17 37.09 2.58 -24.78
C ARG A 17 38.20 3.63 -24.69
N PRO A 18 39.41 3.27 -24.22
CA PRO A 18 40.55 4.18 -24.23
C PRO A 18 40.83 4.67 -25.67
N ALA A 19 41.14 5.96 -25.81
CA ALA A 19 41.54 6.51 -27.12
C ALA A 19 42.97 6.12 -27.47
N GLY A 20 43.20 5.73 -28.73
CA GLY A 20 44.54 5.43 -29.25
C GLY A 20 45.35 6.70 -29.58
N PRO A 21 46.67 6.59 -29.80
CA PRO A 21 47.55 7.74 -30.08
C PRO A 21 47.19 8.52 -31.36
N ALA A 22 46.44 7.92 -32.29
CA ALA A 22 46.04 8.51 -33.57
C ALA A 22 44.55 8.91 -33.62
N ASP A 23 43.80 8.75 -32.52
CA ASP A 23 42.37 9.06 -32.48
C ASP A 23 42.15 10.58 -32.30
N THR A 24 41.75 11.24 -33.39
CA THR A 24 41.52 12.70 -33.43
C THR A 24 40.16 13.15 -32.87
N SER A 25 39.30 12.20 -32.49
CA SER A 25 37.92 12.43 -32.00
C SER A 25 37.66 11.85 -30.60
N ALA A 26 38.67 11.87 -29.73
CA ALA A 26 38.54 11.43 -28.35
C ALA A 26 37.78 12.47 -27.49
N SER A 27 36.86 12.00 -26.65
CA SER A 27 36.17 12.81 -25.63
C SER A 27 36.95 12.79 -24.31
N THR A 28 36.89 13.90 -23.56
CA THR A 28 37.49 13.98 -22.22
C THR A 28 36.45 13.62 -21.16
N LEU A 29 36.70 12.54 -20.41
CA LEU A 29 35.88 12.09 -19.29
C LEU A 29 36.49 12.57 -17.97
N HIS A 30 35.75 13.40 -17.24
CA HIS A 30 36.13 13.84 -15.90
C HIS A 30 35.58 12.84 -14.86
N VAL A 31 36.48 12.05 -14.26
CA VAL A 31 36.14 11.08 -13.21
C VAL A 31 36.49 11.67 -11.85
N VAL A 32 35.49 11.80 -10.98
CA VAL A 32 35.63 12.21 -9.58
C VAL A 32 35.28 11.03 -8.70
N PHE A 33 36.24 10.58 -7.90
CA PHE A 33 36.02 9.53 -6.90
C PHE A 33 35.58 10.21 -5.60
N ALA A 34 34.35 9.96 -5.18
CA ALA A 34 33.86 10.36 -3.87
C ALA A 34 33.81 9.14 -2.95
N VAL A 35 34.42 9.26 -1.77
CA VAL A 35 34.27 8.26 -0.71
C VAL A 35 33.00 8.62 0.05
N ILE A 36 31.91 7.89 -0.20
CA ILE A 36 30.68 8.02 0.58
C ILE A 36 30.92 7.27 1.89
N THR A 37 30.94 8.00 3.00
CA THR A 37 31.10 7.40 4.34
C THR A 37 29.74 6.96 4.88
N LYS A 38 29.70 5.90 5.69
CA LYS A 38 28.47 5.40 6.36
C LYS A 38 27.64 6.51 7.04
N PRO A 39 28.24 7.47 7.77
CA PRO A 39 27.50 8.58 8.37
C PRO A 39 26.75 9.47 7.36
N MET A 40 27.26 9.63 6.14
CA MET A 40 26.58 10.42 5.09
C MET A 40 25.36 9.69 4.48
N ILE A 41 25.30 8.35 4.62
CA ILE A 41 24.14 7.54 4.25
C ILE A 41 23.03 7.75 5.29
N ASP A 42 23.38 7.73 6.58
CA ASP A 42 22.42 7.80 7.67
C ASP A 42 21.73 9.18 7.77
N GLU A 43 22.41 10.28 7.43
CA GLU A 43 21.83 11.64 7.46
C GLU A 43 20.70 11.84 6.42
N ASN A 44 20.73 11.11 5.30
CA ASN A 44 19.67 11.13 4.28
C ASN A 44 18.66 9.98 4.40
N ALA A 45 18.98 8.92 5.16
CA ALA A 45 18.08 7.80 5.38
C ALA A 45 16.90 8.14 6.31
N VAL A 46 17.07 9.12 7.20
CA VAL A 46 16.05 9.50 8.18
C VAL A 46 14.81 10.13 7.54
N GLN A 47 14.91 10.76 6.36
CA GLN A 47 13.74 11.29 5.65
C GLN A 47 12.88 10.20 4.97
N LEU A 48 13.38 8.97 4.83
CA LEU A 48 12.60 7.84 4.28
C LEU A 48 11.86 7.04 5.36
N ALA A 49 12.34 7.02 6.61
CA ALA A 49 11.78 6.19 7.68
C ALA A 49 10.56 6.80 8.39
N VAL A 50 10.15 8.03 8.04
CA VAL A 50 9.01 8.72 8.66
C VAL A 50 7.69 8.41 7.92
N ASP A 51 7.74 7.97 6.66
CA ASP A 51 6.54 7.63 5.89
C ASP A 51 6.05 6.17 6.13
N ASP A 52 6.83 5.30 6.78
CA ASP A 52 6.58 3.85 6.79
C ASP A 52 5.45 3.36 7.71
N LYS A 53 4.95 4.14 8.67
CA LYS A 53 4.02 3.60 9.69
C LYS A 53 2.61 3.31 9.17
N ASP A 54 2.19 4.02 8.13
CA ASP A 54 0.87 3.87 7.50
C ASP A 54 0.99 3.30 6.08
N GLU A 55 2.21 3.00 5.61
CA GLU A 55 2.43 2.48 4.26
C GLU A 55 2.23 0.97 4.19
N VAL A 56 1.27 0.58 3.36
CA VAL A 56 0.96 -0.82 3.09
C VAL A 56 2.04 -1.43 2.20
N PRO A 57 2.78 -2.45 2.66
CA PRO A 57 3.73 -3.15 1.82
C PRO A 57 3.00 -3.99 0.75
N LEU A 58 3.62 -4.15 -0.42
CA LEU A 58 2.99 -4.85 -1.55
C LEU A 58 2.74 -6.35 -1.30
N ASP A 59 3.43 -6.94 -0.32
CA ASP A 59 3.29 -8.36 0.05
C ASP A 59 1.95 -8.67 0.73
N GLU A 60 1.40 -7.72 1.49
CA GLU A 60 0.07 -7.82 2.11
C GLU A 60 -1.09 -7.89 1.11
N LEU A 61 -0.85 -7.51 -0.16
CA LEU A 61 -1.86 -7.63 -1.20
C LEU A 61 -2.05 -9.08 -1.69
N GLY A 62 -1.21 -10.02 -1.25
CA GLY A 62 -1.36 -11.45 -1.53
C GLY A 62 -1.18 -11.82 -3.01
N ASP A 63 -1.99 -12.77 -3.49
CA ASP A 63 -1.89 -13.50 -4.77
C ASP A 63 -1.91 -12.65 -6.06
N THR A 64 -2.04 -11.32 -5.97
CA THR A 64 -2.04 -10.45 -7.15
C THR A 64 -0.67 -10.28 -7.80
N LEU A 65 0.40 -10.38 -7.02
CA LEU A 65 1.78 -10.34 -7.50
C LEU A 65 2.50 -11.60 -7.05
N ASP A 66 3.13 -12.29 -7.97
CA ASP A 66 4.04 -13.37 -7.59
C ASP A 66 5.34 -12.81 -6.99
N GLU A 67 6.12 -13.70 -6.38
CA GLU A 67 7.37 -13.34 -5.70
C GLU A 67 8.41 -12.72 -6.66
N GLU A 68 8.44 -13.14 -7.93
CA GLU A 68 9.39 -12.62 -8.90
C GLU A 68 8.99 -11.20 -9.34
N GLU A 69 7.71 -10.97 -9.58
CA GLU A 69 7.13 -9.68 -9.90
C GLU A 69 7.31 -8.66 -8.78
N ARG A 70 7.15 -9.10 -7.52
CA ARG A 70 7.45 -8.28 -6.34
C ARG A 70 8.92 -7.90 -6.31
N ARG A 71 9.84 -8.85 -6.51
CA ARG A 71 11.28 -8.56 -6.56
C ARG A 71 11.63 -7.57 -7.67
N ARG A 72 10.97 -7.64 -8.83
CA ARG A 72 11.17 -6.67 -9.92
C ARG A 72 10.68 -5.27 -9.55
N LEU A 73 9.55 -5.16 -8.86
CA LEU A 73 9.05 -3.87 -8.33
C LEU A 73 9.97 -3.33 -7.23
N ASP A 74 10.44 -4.19 -6.34
CA ASP A 74 11.41 -3.82 -5.30
C ASP A 74 12.73 -3.30 -5.90
N TRP A 75 13.23 -3.94 -6.97
CA TRP A 75 14.45 -3.53 -7.66
C TRP A 75 14.39 -2.09 -8.21
N ILE A 76 13.21 -1.61 -8.58
CA ILE A 76 12.99 -0.22 -9.03
C ILE A 76 12.53 0.72 -7.91
N GLY A 77 12.57 0.27 -6.65
CA GLY A 77 12.24 1.05 -5.46
C GLY A 77 10.74 1.13 -5.14
N VAL A 78 9.92 0.23 -5.67
CA VAL A 78 8.47 0.17 -5.41
C VAL A 78 8.18 -0.95 -4.43
N ARG A 79 8.09 -0.60 -3.14
CA ARG A 79 7.87 -1.55 -2.04
C ARG A 79 6.46 -1.47 -1.45
N THR A 80 5.81 -0.33 -1.63
CA THR A 80 4.54 -0.01 -0.97
C THR A 80 3.48 0.41 -1.98
N VAL A 81 2.21 0.28 -1.58
CA VAL A 81 1.04 0.69 -2.38
C VAL A 81 1.07 2.18 -2.68
N SER A 82 1.44 3.00 -1.69
CA SER A 82 1.54 4.45 -1.82
C SER A 82 2.51 4.82 -2.92
N LYS A 83 3.69 4.17 -2.96
CA LYS A 83 4.68 4.37 -4.01
C LYS A 83 4.20 3.95 -5.40
N LEU A 84 3.52 2.80 -5.48
CA LEU A 84 2.93 2.33 -6.73
C LEU A 84 1.85 3.29 -7.25
N ASN A 85 1.02 3.83 -6.35
CA ASN A 85 -0.05 4.78 -6.67
C ASN A 85 0.54 6.13 -7.12
N GLU A 86 1.59 6.60 -6.45
CA GLU A 86 2.31 7.82 -6.83
C GLU A 86 2.86 7.74 -8.25
N ILE A 87 3.52 6.62 -8.60
CA ILE A 87 4.05 6.36 -9.94
C ILE A 87 2.93 6.31 -10.99
N SER A 88 1.81 5.68 -10.66
CA SER A 88 0.64 5.61 -11.53
C SER A 88 0.04 7.00 -11.79
N LYS A 89 -0.16 7.81 -10.73
CA LYS A 89 -0.66 9.19 -10.83
C LYS A 89 0.26 10.12 -11.64
N ARG A 90 1.57 9.89 -11.60
CA ARG A 90 2.56 10.60 -12.40
C ARG A 90 2.59 10.15 -13.88
N GLY A 91 1.76 9.18 -14.27
CA GLY A 91 1.73 8.63 -15.62
C GLY A 91 2.94 7.75 -15.97
N LEU A 92 3.76 7.39 -14.98
CA LEU A 92 4.99 6.61 -15.17
C LEU A 92 4.74 5.10 -15.21
N GLY A 93 3.49 4.65 -15.06
CA GLY A 93 3.10 3.24 -15.09
C GLY A 93 3.55 2.49 -16.36
N ARG A 94 3.52 3.14 -17.54
CA ARG A 94 4.01 2.56 -18.81
C ARG A 94 5.53 2.39 -18.85
N SER A 95 6.27 3.23 -18.12
CA SER A 95 7.73 3.12 -18.02
C SER A 95 8.11 2.05 -17.02
N VAL A 96 7.40 1.97 -15.89
CA VAL A 96 7.56 0.90 -14.92
C VAL A 96 7.25 -0.46 -15.53
N GLY A 97 6.11 -0.62 -16.21
CA GLY A 97 5.76 -1.89 -16.87
C GLY A 97 6.79 -2.35 -17.89
N ARG A 98 7.48 -1.44 -18.59
CA ARG A 98 8.58 -1.78 -19.50
C ARG A 98 9.84 -2.27 -18.78
N ILE A 99 10.14 -1.70 -17.61
CA ILE A 99 11.33 -2.06 -16.83
C ILE A 99 11.12 -3.35 -16.05
N THR A 100 9.93 -3.54 -15.47
CA THR A 100 9.58 -4.72 -14.66
C THR A 100 8.99 -5.86 -15.50
N ASN A 101 8.77 -5.63 -16.79
CA ASN A 101 8.06 -6.53 -17.70
C ASN A 101 6.68 -6.93 -17.16
N LEU A 102 6.02 -6.02 -16.44
CA LEU A 102 4.68 -6.19 -15.88
C LEU A 102 3.63 -5.55 -16.80
N PRO A 103 2.53 -6.25 -17.14
CA PRO A 103 1.42 -5.65 -17.85
C PRO A 103 0.84 -4.47 -17.07
N ILE A 104 0.50 -3.37 -17.77
CA ILE A 104 -0.10 -2.20 -17.12
C ILE A 104 -1.43 -2.55 -16.46
N ASP A 105 -2.23 -3.41 -17.08
CA ASP A 105 -3.50 -3.90 -16.55
C ASP A 105 -3.30 -4.63 -15.21
N LYS A 106 -2.17 -5.31 -15.04
CA LYS A 106 -1.82 -5.98 -13.79
C LYS A 106 -1.49 -4.97 -12.70
N LEU A 107 -0.70 -3.93 -13.01
CA LEU A 107 -0.41 -2.84 -12.07
C LEU A 107 -1.69 -2.10 -11.66
N GLU A 108 -2.60 -1.85 -12.61
CA GLU A 108 -3.91 -1.26 -12.33
C GLU A 108 -4.77 -2.17 -11.44
N SER A 109 -4.77 -3.48 -11.68
CA SER A 109 -5.50 -4.45 -10.83
C SER A 109 -4.96 -4.50 -9.40
N VAL A 110 -3.65 -4.39 -9.22
CA VAL A 110 -2.98 -4.34 -7.92
C VAL A 110 -3.40 -3.07 -7.18
N LEU A 111 -3.37 -1.92 -7.86
CA LEU A 111 -3.81 -0.65 -7.28
C LEU A 111 -5.29 -0.64 -6.95
N ALA A 112 -6.13 -1.19 -7.83
CA ALA A 112 -7.56 -1.32 -7.58
C ALA A 112 -7.82 -2.17 -6.33
N ARG A 113 -7.13 -3.30 -6.18
CA ARG A 113 -7.21 -4.15 -4.98
C ARG A 113 -6.74 -3.42 -3.74
N ALA A 114 -5.61 -2.72 -3.84
CA ALA A 114 -5.03 -1.99 -2.74
C ALA A 114 -5.87 -0.79 -2.28
N SER A 115 -6.75 -0.28 -3.15
CA SER A 115 -7.69 0.80 -2.82
C SER A 115 -9.00 0.31 -2.17
N ARG A 116 -9.20 -1.00 -2.03
CA ARG A 116 -10.40 -1.56 -1.39
C ARG A 116 -10.36 -1.29 0.12
N PRO A 117 -11.53 -1.05 0.74
CA PRO A 117 -11.65 -1.07 2.20
C PRO A 117 -11.15 -2.42 2.74
N MET A 118 -10.26 -2.40 3.73
CA MET A 118 -9.81 -3.62 4.41
C MET A 118 -10.16 -3.50 5.88
N VAL A 119 -10.70 -4.56 6.46
CA VAL A 119 -11.12 -4.61 7.86
C VAL A 119 -10.19 -5.57 8.60
N ASP A 120 -9.57 -5.06 9.66
CA ASP A 120 -8.66 -5.82 10.51
C ASP A 120 -9.37 -6.32 11.78
N SER A 121 -10.25 -5.49 12.35
CA SER A 121 -11.07 -5.89 13.51
C SER A 121 -12.46 -5.27 13.47
N VAL A 122 -13.41 -5.98 14.09
CA VAL A 122 -14.78 -5.53 14.35
C VAL A 122 -15.03 -5.73 15.83
N GLU A 123 -15.47 -4.68 16.51
CA GLU A 123 -15.71 -4.68 17.96
C GLU A 123 -17.03 -3.97 18.25
N ARG A 124 -17.75 -4.38 19.30
CA ARG A 124 -18.81 -3.52 19.85
C ARG A 124 -18.22 -2.28 20.50
N ASP A 125 -18.72 -1.11 20.11
CA ASP A 125 -18.36 0.14 20.76
C ASP A 125 -19.11 0.28 22.09
N SER A 126 -18.44 -0.08 23.18
CA SER A 126 -18.95 0.10 24.55
C SER A 126 -18.68 1.51 25.10
N SER A 127 -18.04 2.41 24.34
CA SER A 127 -17.56 3.72 24.80
C SER A 127 -18.65 4.81 24.78
N SER A 128 -19.91 4.43 25.04
CA SER A 128 -21.04 5.35 25.22
C SER A 128 -20.85 6.22 26.48
N ASN A 129 -19.96 7.20 26.42
CA ASN A 129 -19.91 8.30 27.37
C ASN A 129 -21.01 9.30 27.02
N GLY A 130 -22.14 9.21 27.72
CA GLY A 130 -23.21 10.22 27.72
C GLY A 130 -24.46 9.82 26.94
N THR A 131 -25.57 9.67 27.68
CA THR A 131 -27.00 9.70 27.27
C THR A 131 -27.51 8.82 26.11
N ASP A 132 -26.66 8.17 25.32
CA ASP A 132 -27.01 7.37 24.13
C ASP A 132 -26.65 5.89 24.29
N ALA A 133 -26.62 5.40 25.55
CA ALA A 133 -26.31 4.01 25.92
C ALA A 133 -27.26 2.95 25.32
N LEU A 134 -28.35 3.40 24.69
CA LEU A 134 -29.32 2.55 24.00
C LEU A 134 -28.96 2.29 22.54
N ARG A 135 -28.01 3.02 21.94
CA ARG A 135 -27.56 2.79 20.57
C ARG A 135 -26.30 1.93 20.60
N GLN A 136 -26.51 0.61 20.53
CA GLN A 136 -25.43 -0.32 20.28
C GLN A 136 -24.75 0.02 18.95
N ARG A 137 -23.42 0.15 18.96
CA ARG A 137 -22.61 0.54 17.81
C ARG A 137 -21.55 -0.51 17.54
N LEU A 138 -21.14 -0.60 16.29
CA LEU A 138 -19.97 -1.39 15.89
C LEU A 138 -18.84 -0.46 15.51
N LYS A 139 -17.65 -0.76 16.01
CA LYS A 139 -16.41 -0.11 15.66
C LYS A 139 -15.61 -1.05 14.77
N LEU A 140 -15.30 -0.60 13.57
CA LEU A 140 -14.43 -1.30 12.64
C LEU A 140 -13.10 -0.58 12.64
N ARG A 141 -12.01 -1.34 12.73
CA ARG A 141 -10.66 -0.85 12.46
C ARG A 141 -10.13 -1.50 11.19
N GLY A 142 -9.35 -0.74 10.45
CA GLY A 142 -8.83 -1.19 9.19
C GLY A 142 -8.21 -0.05 8.42
N ARG A 143 -8.39 -0.07 7.10
CA ARG A 143 -7.79 0.92 6.21
C ARG A 143 -8.60 1.12 4.94
N ASN A 144 -8.29 2.21 4.24
CA ASN A 144 -8.98 2.66 3.04
C ASN A 144 -10.49 2.85 3.26
N PHE A 145 -10.90 3.26 4.46
CA PHE A 145 -12.30 3.53 4.76
C PHE A 145 -12.79 4.87 4.21
N LEU A 146 -11.91 5.71 3.67
CA LEU A 146 -12.29 6.93 2.94
C LEU A 146 -11.69 6.91 1.54
N LYS A 147 -12.52 7.18 0.54
CA LYS A 147 -12.10 7.44 -0.84
C LYS A 147 -12.59 8.83 -1.20
N ASP A 148 -11.67 9.75 -1.47
CA ASP A 148 -11.97 11.16 -1.72
C ASP A 148 -12.85 11.80 -0.61
N GLY A 149 -12.62 11.38 0.64
CA GLY A 149 -13.38 11.84 1.82
C GLY A 149 -14.75 11.19 2.00
N VAL A 150 -15.14 10.24 1.14
CA VAL A 150 -16.42 9.53 1.20
C VAL A 150 -16.24 8.14 1.81
N PRO A 151 -17.05 7.73 2.81
CA PRO A 151 -17.01 6.38 3.36
C PRO A 151 -17.65 5.34 2.42
N PRO A 152 -17.28 4.05 2.55
CA PRO A 152 -17.87 3.00 1.72
C PRO A 152 -19.35 2.81 2.05
N LYS A 153 -20.09 2.23 1.11
CA LYS A 153 -21.40 1.63 1.39
C LYS A 153 -21.18 0.34 2.17
N ILE A 154 -21.95 0.17 3.24
CA ILE A 154 -21.81 -0.96 4.16
C ILE A 154 -23.16 -1.67 4.26
N ALA A 155 -23.12 -2.99 4.18
CA ALA A 155 -24.29 -3.83 4.41
C ALA A 155 -23.90 -5.08 5.21
N VAL A 156 -24.85 -5.60 5.99
CA VAL A 156 -24.77 -6.88 6.69
C VAL A 156 -25.92 -7.74 6.20
N ASP A 157 -25.59 -8.92 5.65
CA ASP A 157 -26.52 -9.82 4.96
C ASP A 157 -27.35 -9.10 3.89
N GLY A 158 -26.68 -8.24 3.11
CA GLY A 158 -27.28 -7.43 2.05
C GLY A 158 -28.15 -6.25 2.53
N ARG A 159 -28.30 -6.06 3.84
CA ARG A 159 -29.08 -4.94 4.42
C ARG A 159 -28.16 -3.78 4.80
N PRO A 160 -28.46 -2.54 4.38
CA PRO A 160 -27.57 -1.40 4.61
C PRO A 160 -27.40 -1.11 6.11
N VAL A 161 -26.20 -0.69 6.49
CA VAL A 161 -25.86 -0.24 7.85
C VAL A 161 -25.44 1.23 7.80
N SER A 162 -25.90 2.01 8.77
CA SER A 162 -25.60 3.45 8.82
C SER A 162 -24.21 3.71 9.38
N VAL A 163 -23.45 4.58 8.71
CA VAL A 163 -22.16 5.09 9.21
C VAL A 163 -22.41 6.30 10.09
N VAL A 164 -22.02 6.21 11.36
CA VAL A 164 -22.12 7.28 12.36
C VAL A 164 -20.89 8.19 12.30
N ARG A 165 -19.71 7.58 12.14
CA ARG A 165 -18.42 8.27 12.05
C ARG A 165 -17.51 7.50 11.11
N ALA A 166 -16.68 8.23 10.36
CA ALA A 166 -15.66 7.67 9.51
C ALA A 166 -14.36 8.46 9.57
N SER A 167 -13.24 7.75 9.70
CA SER A 167 -11.87 8.20 9.41
C SER A 167 -11.26 7.24 8.38
N GLY A 168 -10.00 7.47 8.00
CA GLY A 168 -9.30 6.60 7.04
C GLY A 168 -9.11 5.17 7.53
N ASP A 169 -9.05 4.99 8.85
CA ASP A 169 -8.66 3.79 9.59
C ASP A 169 -9.73 3.25 10.56
N GLU A 170 -10.78 4.03 10.83
CA GLU A 170 -11.84 3.68 11.77
C GLU A 170 -13.24 4.01 11.19
N LEU A 171 -14.17 3.09 11.34
CA LEU A 171 -15.60 3.32 11.06
C LEU A 171 -16.42 3.01 12.32
N VAL A 172 -17.36 3.88 12.65
CA VAL A 172 -18.37 3.63 13.67
C VAL A 172 -19.72 3.50 13.00
N LEU A 173 -20.37 2.37 13.22
CA LEU A 173 -21.62 1.98 12.59
C LEU A 173 -22.77 1.92 13.59
N ALA A 174 -23.97 2.18 13.11
CA ALA A 174 -25.22 1.97 13.83
C ALA A 174 -26.00 0.82 13.16
N PRO A 175 -25.69 -0.44 13.52
CA PRO A 175 -26.44 -1.60 13.06
C PRO A 175 -27.83 -1.67 13.71
N ALA A 176 -28.77 -2.37 13.05
CA ALA A 176 -30.00 -2.84 13.69
C ALA A 176 -29.70 -3.94 14.72
N ALA A 177 -30.66 -4.22 15.60
CA ALA A 177 -30.51 -5.20 16.69
C ALA A 177 -30.11 -6.61 16.23
N ASP A 178 -30.38 -6.95 14.98
CA ASP A 178 -30.11 -8.25 14.36
C ASP A 178 -28.92 -8.22 13.37
N GLN A 179 -28.19 -7.10 13.28
CA GLN A 179 -27.02 -6.93 12.40
C GLN A 179 -25.69 -6.98 13.16
N PHE A 180 -25.66 -7.67 14.30
CA PHE A 180 -24.44 -7.88 15.10
C PHE A 180 -23.66 -9.12 14.70
N ALA A 181 -24.16 -9.91 13.76
CA ALA A 181 -23.45 -11.03 13.15
C ALA A 181 -23.94 -11.18 11.71
N GLY A 182 -23.12 -11.78 10.85
CA GLY A 182 -23.48 -12.04 9.46
C GLY A 182 -22.34 -11.77 8.48
N GLN A 183 -22.67 -11.82 7.19
CA GLN A 183 -21.75 -11.46 6.13
C GLN A 183 -21.78 -9.94 5.94
N MET A 184 -20.66 -9.28 6.27
CA MET A 184 -20.50 -7.84 6.04
C MET A 184 -19.88 -7.59 4.68
N SER A 185 -20.41 -6.60 3.95
CA SER A 185 -19.86 -6.11 2.68
C SER A 185 -19.55 -4.61 2.79
N LEU A 186 -18.36 -4.19 2.37
CA LEU A 186 -17.94 -2.79 2.28
C LEU A 186 -17.51 -2.47 0.85
N ALA A 187 -18.07 -1.42 0.24
CA ALA A 187 -17.75 -1.05 -1.14
C ALA A 187 -17.74 0.47 -1.35
N HIS A 188 -16.63 1.00 -1.87
CA HIS A 188 -16.60 2.35 -2.43
C HIS A 188 -17.25 2.41 -3.82
N ASP A 189 -17.15 1.32 -4.58
CA ASP A 189 -17.78 1.12 -5.88
C ASP A 189 -18.12 -0.37 -6.08
N PRO A 190 -19.02 -0.72 -7.02
CA PRO A 190 -19.48 -2.10 -7.22
C PRO A 190 -18.39 -3.12 -7.61
N ARG A 191 -17.20 -2.65 -8.01
CA ARG A 191 -16.08 -3.50 -8.44
C ARG A 191 -15.04 -3.70 -7.32
N ALA A 192 -15.18 -2.96 -6.22
CA ALA A 192 -14.24 -2.88 -5.11
C ALA A 192 -14.90 -3.27 -3.77
N THR A 193 -15.69 -4.35 -3.76
CA THR A 193 -16.42 -4.82 -2.57
C THR A 193 -15.57 -5.76 -1.74
N THR A 194 -15.32 -5.46 -0.47
CA THR A 194 -14.72 -6.39 0.50
C THR A 194 -15.82 -7.09 1.28
N GLU A 195 -15.75 -8.41 1.38
CA GLU A 195 -16.70 -9.24 2.10
C GLU A 195 -15.99 -10.10 3.15
N PHE A 196 -16.58 -10.20 4.34
CA PHE A 196 -16.10 -11.09 5.39
C PHE A 196 -17.23 -11.42 6.37
N TRP A 197 -17.04 -12.49 7.13
CA TRP A 197 -17.95 -12.90 8.18
C TRP A 197 -17.50 -12.35 9.53
N PHE A 198 -18.47 -11.93 10.37
CA PHE A 198 -18.20 -11.54 11.76
C PHE A 198 -19.34 -12.01 12.67
N ASP A 199 -19.05 -12.14 13.96
CA ASP A 199 -20.04 -12.43 14.99
C ASP A 199 -19.70 -11.66 16.27
N GLU A 200 -20.41 -10.56 16.44
CA GLU A 200 -20.43 -9.74 17.64
C GLU A 200 -21.79 -9.84 18.32
N SER A 201 -22.56 -10.92 18.14
CA SER A 201 -23.92 -11.06 18.71
C SER A 201 -23.91 -11.28 20.22
N ALA A 202 -22.85 -11.87 20.76
CA ALA A 202 -22.65 -12.12 22.18
C ALA A 202 -21.63 -11.14 22.79
N GLY A 203 -22.11 -10.12 23.50
CA GLY A 203 -21.23 -9.38 24.42
C GLY A 203 -20.89 -10.27 25.62
N GLY A 204 -19.74 -10.95 25.62
CA GLY A 204 -19.36 -11.85 26.72
C GLY A 204 -17.90 -12.28 26.74
N ALA A 205 -17.11 -11.63 27.60
CA ALA A 205 -15.91 -12.12 28.29
C ALA A 205 -15.09 -13.27 27.65
N GLY A 206 -14.08 -12.92 26.85
CA GLY A 206 -12.92 -13.79 26.64
C GLY A 206 -11.98 -13.78 27.85
N GLN A 207 -12.40 -14.36 28.99
CA GLN A 207 -11.42 -14.93 29.92
C GLN A 207 -10.87 -16.18 29.25
N ARG A 208 -9.59 -16.12 28.87
CA ARG A 208 -8.81 -17.29 28.50
C ARG A 208 -8.84 -18.26 29.68
N GLU A 209 -9.50 -19.41 29.52
CA GLU A 209 -9.14 -20.60 30.26
C GLU A 209 -7.73 -21.01 29.80
N GLU A 210 -6.71 -20.52 30.51
CA GLU A 210 -5.40 -21.18 30.52
C GLU A 210 -5.45 -22.34 31.50
N GLY A 211 -4.98 -23.48 31.00
CA GLY A 211 -5.17 -24.79 31.58
C GLY A 211 -4.58 -24.96 32.97
N MET A 212 -5.29 -25.77 33.75
CA MET A 212 -4.76 -26.46 34.90
C MET A 212 -4.20 -27.82 34.43
N PRO A 213 -2.94 -28.17 34.71
CA PRO A 213 -2.50 -29.55 34.71
C PRO A 213 -3.03 -30.32 35.94
#